data_AF-A0A947FVJ2-F1
#
_entry.id   AF-A0A947FVJ2-F1
#
_cell.length_a   1.000
_cell.length_b   1.000
_cell.length_c   1.000
_cell.angle_alpha   90.00
_cell.angle_beta   90.00
_cell.angle_gamma   90.00
#
_symmetry.space_group_name_H-M   'P 1'
#
loop_
_entity.id
_entity.type
_entity.pdbx_description
1 polymer ?
#
loop_
_entity_poly.entity_id
_entity_poly.type
_entity_poly.pdbx_seq_one_letter_code
_entity_poly.pdbx_strand_id
1 'polypeptide(L)' 'MKRRFVPIFLLLAAAFALPGSTTPTKAEEAYTLRIASLVPDGSSWMKILNAWNKTLQEKTDGRLKL' A
#
# COMPACT_ATOMS: atom_id res chain seq x y z
N MET A 1 -48.68 -6.23 11.33
CA MET A 1 -47.49 -6.42 10.46
C MET A 1 -46.45 -5.29 10.56
N LYS A 2 -46.83 -4.03 10.88
CA LYS A 2 -45.93 -2.86 10.87
C LYS A 2 -44.81 -2.85 11.93
N ARG A 3 -44.99 -3.51 13.09
CA ARG A 3 -44.02 -3.52 14.20
C ARG A 3 -42.78 -4.41 13.99
N ARG A 4 -42.86 -5.38 13.07
CA ARG A 4 -41.77 -6.34 12.78
C ARG A 4 -40.65 -5.73 11.94
N PHE A 5 -40.97 -4.67 11.20
CA PHE A 5 -40.06 -3.98 10.28
C PHE A 5 -39.34 -2.80 10.94
N VAL A 6 -39.76 -2.37 12.13
CA VAL A 6 -39.11 -1.31 12.92
C VAL A 6 -37.64 -1.62 13.24
N PRO A 7 -37.26 -2.83 13.71
CA PRO A 7 -35.84 -3.13 13.96
C PRO A 7 -35.00 -3.14 12.68
N ILE A 8 -35.60 -3.55 11.55
CA ILE A 8 -34.92 -3.57 10.24
C ILE A 8 -34.65 -2.14 9.77
N PHE A 9 -35.62 -1.24 9.94
CA PHE A 9 -35.45 0.18 9.62
C PHE A 9 -34.41 0.88 10.50
N LEU A 10 -34.35 0.53 11.80
CA LEU A 10 -33.32 1.02 12.71
C LEU A 10 -31.92 0.53 12.33
N LEU A 11 -31.79 -0.73 11.92
CA LEU A 11 -30.53 -1.30 11.45
C LEU A 11 -30.05 -0.65 10.15
N LEU A 12 -30.97 -0.38 9.21
CA LEU A 12 -30.65 0.34 7.98
C LEU A 12 -30.20 1.78 8.25
N ALA A 13 -30.90 2.49 9.14
CA ALA A 13 -30.55 3.84 9.53
C ALA A 13 -29.18 3.90 10.24
N ALA A 14 -28.88 2.92 11.09
CA ALA A 14 -27.58 2.81 11.75
C ALA A 14 -26.45 2.52 10.74
N ALA A 15 -26.68 1.66 9.74
CA ALA A 15 -25.70 1.38 8.69
C ALA A 15 -25.42 2.59 7.79
N PHE A 16 -26.42 3.45 7.56
CA PHE A 16 -26.26 4.69 6.77
C PHE A 16 -25.67 5.85 7.58
N ALA A 17 -25.85 5.84 8.90
CA ALA A 17 -25.34 6.88 9.80
C ALA A 17 -23.89 6.67 10.22
N LEU A 18 -23.24 5.57 9.80
CA LEU A 18 -21.79 5.40 9.94
C LEU A 18 -21.13 6.38 8.96
N PRO A 19 -20.52 7.49 9.43
CA PRO A 19 -19.79 8.37 8.55
C PRO A 19 -18.74 7.55 7.83
N GLY A 20 -18.77 7.60 6.50
CA GLY A 20 -17.92 6.83 5.62
C GLY A 20 -16.48 6.83 6.11
N SER A 21 -16.08 5.70 6.71
CA SER A 21 -14.72 5.36 7.05
C SER A 21 -13.92 5.02 5.80
N THR A 22 -14.12 5.77 4.72
CA THR A 22 -13.13 5.88 3.67
C THR A 22 -12.14 6.92 4.19
N THR A 23 -11.25 6.49 5.10
CA THR A 23 -9.95 7.12 5.14
C THR A 23 -9.45 7.10 3.69
N PRO A 24 -9.05 8.24 3.11
CA PRO A 24 -8.36 8.20 1.83
C PRO A 24 -7.09 7.41 2.09
N THR A 25 -7.14 6.10 1.82
CA THR A 25 -5.95 5.27 1.77
C THR A 25 -5.23 5.76 0.53
N LYS A 26 -4.37 6.77 0.73
CA LYS A 26 -3.42 7.16 -0.28
C LYS A 26 -2.44 6.01 -0.32
N ALA A 27 -2.74 4.99 -1.15
CA ALA A 27 -1.84 3.88 -1.37
C ALA A 27 -0.48 4.50 -1.68
N GLU A 28 0.47 4.27 -0.78
CA GLU A 28 1.77 4.91 -0.89
C GLU A 28 2.40 4.42 -2.19
N GLU A 29 2.62 5.33 -3.14
CA GLU A 29 3.06 4.96 -4.49
C GLU A 29 4.44 4.29 -4.40
N ALA A 30 4.44 2.97 -4.52
CA ALA A 30 5.64 2.16 -4.48
C ALA A 30 6.18 1.97 -5.90
N TYR A 31 7.40 2.45 -6.14
CA TYR A 31 8.07 2.41 -7.43
C TYR A 31 9.17 1.34 -7.43
N THR A 32 9.18 0.50 -8.47
CA THR A 32 10.19 -0.56 -8.65
C THR A 32 11.02 -0.29 -9.91
N LEU A 33 12.32 -0.09 -9.75
CA LEU A 33 13.26 0.11 -10.85
C LEU A 33 13.94 -1.21 -11.21
N ARG A 34 13.57 -1.81 -12.35
CA ARG A 34 14.17 -3.07 -12.80
C ARG A 34 15.36 -2.78 -13.71
N ILE A 35 16.56 -3.21 -13.29
CA ILE A 35 17.78 -3.09 -14.08
C ILE A 35 18.10 -4.46 -14.71
N ALA A 36 18.12 -4.52 -16.04
CA ALA A 36 18.65 -5.69 -16.74
C ALA A 36 20.18 -5.63 -16.73
N SER A 37 20.83 -6.63 -16.14
CA SER A 37 22.29 -6.75 -16.06
C SER A 37 22.74 -8.06 -16.68
N LEU A 38 23.79 -8.01 -17.50
CA LEU A 38 24.50 -9.19 -18.00
C LEU A 38 25.62 -9.65 -17.04
N VAL A 39 25.85 -8.89 -15.97
CA VAL A 39 26.91 -9.13 -14.99
C VAL A 39 26.43 -10.17 -13.98
N PRO A 40 27.24 -11.17 -13.62
CA PRO A 40 26.84 -12.23 -12.70
C PRO A 40 26.54 -11.74 -11.28
N ASP A 41 25.76 -12.54 -10.56
CA ASP A 41 25.46 -12.34 -9.15
C ASP A 41 26.73 -12.36 -8.29
N GLY A 42 26.76 -11.52 -7.25
CA GLY A 42 27.92 -11.38 -6.36
C GLY A 42 29.08 -10.54 -6.92
N SER A 43 29.00 -10.09 -8.18
CA SER A 43 29.96 -9.14 -8.76
C SER A 43 30.03 -7.82 -7.97
N SER A 44 31.15 -7.12 -8.08
CA SER A 44 31.32 -5.79 -7.45
C SER A 44 30.25 -4.79 -7.89
N TRP A 45 29.77 -4.89 -9.13
CA TRP A 45 28.67 -4.09 -9.65
C TRP A 45 27.35 -4.37 -8.92
N MET A 46 26.99 -5.65 -8.75
CA MET A 46 25.77 -6.02 -8.01
C MET A 46 25.83 -5.61 -6.55
N LYS A 47 27.01 -5.65 -5.91
CA LYS A 47 27.19 -5.14 -4.53
C LYS A 47 26.85 -3.65 -4.43
N ILE A 48 27.25 -2.85 -5.42
CA ILE A 48 26.93 -1.42 -5.47
C ILE A 48 25.42 -1.21 -5.65
N LEU A 49 24.78 -1.94 -6.56
CA LEU A 49 23.33 -1.85 -6.75
C LEU A 49 22.54 -2.23 -5.49
N ASN A 50 22.98 -3.28 -4.78
CA ASN A 50 22.36 -3.69 -3.52
C ASN A 50 22.53 -2.63 -2.43
N ALA A 51 23.72 -2.04 -2.31
CA ALA A 51 23.96 -0.93 -1.37
C ALA A 51 23.08 0.28 -1.72
N TRP A 52 22.96 0.61 -3.01
CA TRP A 52 22.13 1.70 -3.48
C TRP A 52 20.64 1.45 -3.23
N ASN A 53 20.16 0.21 -3.43
CA ASN A 53 18.79 -0.19 -3.09
C ASN A 53 18.46 0.07 -1.62
N LYS A 54 19.39 -0.28 -0.72
CA LYS A 54 19.24 -0.01 0.71
C LYS A 54 19.14 1.48 0.99
N THR A 55 20.04 2.29 0.42
CA THR A 55 20.01 3.75 0.59
C THR A 55 18.74 4.39 0.05
N LEU A 56 18.21 3.89 -1.07
CA LEU A 56 16.96 4.39 -1.64
C LEU A 56 15.76 4.06 -0.77
N GLN A 57 15.67 2.83 -0.28
CA GLN A 57 14.60 2.44 0.63
C GLN A 57 14.65 3.28 1.92
N GLU A 58 15.83 3.49 2.50
CA GLU A 58 15.99 4.34 3.69
C GLU A 58 15.59 5.80 3.44
N LYS A 59 15.98 6.39 2.31
CA LYS A 59 15.70 7.81 2.01
C LYS A 59 14.28 8.07 1.50
N THR A 60 13.59 7.05 1.01
CA THR A 60 12.26 7.18 0.42
C THR A 60 11.18 6.57 1.29
N ASP A 61 11.50 6.19 2.54
CA ASP A 61 10.59 5.49 3.45
C ASP A 61 10.01 4.21 2.82
N GLY A 62 10.84 3.50 2.04
CA GLY A 62 10.45 2.27 1.34
C GLY A 62 9.62 2.47 0.07
N ARG A 63 9.35 3.71 -0.33
CA ARG A 63 8.57 4.02 -1.55
C ARG A 63 9.30 3.65 -2.84
N LEU A 64 10.63 3.61 -2.84
CA LEU A 64 11.40 3.25 -4.03
C LEU A 64 12.33 2.08 -3.76
N LYS A 65 12.27 1.08 -4.64
CA LYS A 65 13.13 -0.10 -4.62
C LYS A 65 13.71 -0.38 -6.00
N LEU A 66 14.90 -0.97 -6.00
CA LEU A 66 15.52 -1.61 -7.16
C LEU A 66 15.20 -3.10 -7.17
#